data_AF-A0A2D5QN40-F1
#
_entry.id   AF-A0A2D5QN40-F1
#
_cell.length_a   1.000
_cell.length_b   1.000
_cell.length_c   1.000
_cell.angle_alpha   90.00
_cell.angle_beta   90.00
_cell.angle_gamma   90.00
#
_symmetry.space_group_name_H-M   'P 1'
#
loop_
_entity.id
_entity.type
_entity.pdbx_description
1 polymer ?
#
loop_
_entity_poly.entity_id
_entity_poly.type
_entity_poly.pdbx_seq_one_letter_code
_entity_poly.pdbx_strand_id
1 'polypeptide(L)'
;MSEVMIKNYLITILSLLWVSSAFLACGPSQASLKTLESQIAQERSQIKGLKSAQQGIKSYHKQLKSGQGKSLMISKTALESSIRSMLPYTYKGKELDKKYLRGEISFVKVDGFQLFPGNRARYWVHFDGRKIRAKNVPAIAKGTVNSLKKAVKAGRMLIEVVGSIHQSTQTLKLKATPVAVQFKRENTSSNQSRFLDAARRKIFRKSKKIPLPASLKKQTKVLTTPNHLVFIKK
;
A
#
# COMPACT_ATOMS: atom_id res chain seq x y z
N MET A 1 51.20 -42.96 -18.22
CA MET A 1 50.39 -41.73 -18.36
C MET A 1 51.35 -40.57 -18.53
N SER A 2 51.29 -39.88 -19.68
CA SER A 2 52.30 -38.94 -20.15
C SER A 2 52.24 -37.57 -19.46
N GLU A 3 53.39 -36.90 -19.31
CA GLU A 3 53.55 -35.53 -18.77
C GLU A 3 52.63 -34.48 -19.42
N VAL A 4 52.17 -34.76 -20.65
CA VAL A 4 51.24 -33.91 -21.41
C VAL A 4 49.87 -33.79 -20.72
N MET A 5 49.38 -34.85 -20.05
CA MET A 5 48.10 -34.77 -19.32
C MET A 5 48.18 -33.94 -18.04
N ILE A 6 49.34 -33.92 -17.38
CA ILE A 6 49.53 -33.15 -16.14
C ILE A 6 49.59 -31.64 -16.44
N LYS A 7 50.25 -31.25 -17.53
CA LYS A 7 50.31 -29.84 -17.97
C LYS A 7 48.93 -29.29 -18.37
N ASN A 8 48.10 -30.09 -19.07
CA ASN A 8 46.75 -29.66 -19.44
C ASN A 8 45.83 -29.52 -18.21
N TYR A 9 45.96 -30.40 -17.20
CA TYR A 9 45.20 -30.25 -15.96
C TYR A 9 45.58 -28.99 -15.17
N LEU A 10 46.87 -28.67 -15.10
CA LEU A 10 47.36 -27.50 -14.37
C LEU A 10 46.88 -26.18 -15.01
N ILE A 11 46.91 -26.09 -16.35
CA ILE A 11 46.44 -24.91 -17.10
C ILE A 11 44.93 -24.74 -16.92
N THR A 12 44.17 -25.84 -16.90
CA THR A 12 42.71 -25.79 -16.70
C THR A 12 42.35 -25.31 -15.29
N ILE A 13 43.06 -25.78 -14.26
CA ILE A 13 42.85 -25.33 -12.87
C ILE A 13 43.25 -23.85 -12.69
N LEU A 14 44.35 -23.40 -13.30
CA LEU A 14 44.78 -21.99 -13.27
C LEU A 14 43.79 -21.06 -13.98
N SER A 15 43.16 -21.50 -15.08
CA SER A 15 42.13 -20.72 -15.78
C SER A 15 40.82 -20.58 -14.99
N LEU A 16 40.44 -21.61 -14.21
CA LEU A 16 39.27 -21.58 -13.32
C LEU A 16 39.47 -20.67 -12.09
N LEU A 17 40.72 -20.58 -11.58
CA LEU A 17 41.09 -19.65 -10.51
C LEU A 17 41.11 -18.18 -10.98
N TRP A 18 41.42 -17.92 -12.25
CA TRP A 18 41.38 -16.57 -12.82
C TRP A 18 39.95 -16.06 -13.06
N VAL A 19 39.03 -16.92 -13.53
CA VAL A 19 37.61 -16.54 -13.72
C VAL A 19 36.90 -16.26 -12.39
N SER A 20 37.35 -16.89 -11.30
CA SER A 20 36.81 -16.67 -9.95
C SER A 20 37.23 -15.32 -9.34
N SER A 21 38.23 -14.65 -9.91
CA SER A 21 38.79 -13.40 -9.40
C SER A 21 38.15 -12.14 -10.03
N ALA A 22 37.33 -12.29 -11.07
CA ALA A 22 36.70 -11.17 -11.79
C ALA A 22 35.31 -10.77 -11.26
N PHE A 23 34.74 -11.50 -10.28
CA PHE A 23 33.43 -11.20 -9.69
C PHE A 23 33.49 -10.48 -8.32
N LEU A 24 34.68 -10.12 -7.84
CA LEU A 24 34.87 -9.52 -6.49
C LEU A 24 35.12 -8.00 -6.49
N ALA A 25 34.59 -7.25 -7.46
CA ALA A 25 34.74 -5.79 -7.48
C ALA A 25 33.47 -5.02 -7.89
N CYS A 26 32.32 -5.37 -7.30
CA CYS A 26 31.20 -4.44 -7.16
C CYS A 26 30.51 -4.70 -5.83
N GLY A 27 31.10 -4.20 -4.74
CA GLY A 27 30.40 -4.13 -3.46
C GLY A 27 29.10 -3.32 -3.64
N PRO A 28 27.98 -3.73 -2.99
CA PRO A 28 26.74 -2.99 -3.09
C PRO A 28 26.99 -1.55 -2.61
N SER A 29 26.73 -0.57 -3.48
CA SER A 29 26.76 0.85 -3.11
C SER A 29 26.02 1.10 -1.79
N GLN A 30 26.44 2.10 -1.00
CA GLN A 30 25.74 2.48 0.23
C GLN A 30 24.22 2.73 0.01
N ALA A 31 23.84 3.16 -1.19
CA ALA A 31 22.44 3.32 -1.58
C ALA A 31 21.69 1.97 -1.70
N SER A 32 22.32 0.95 -2.28
CA SER A 32 21.74 -0.40 -2.34
C SER A 32 21.65 -1.05 -0.95
N LEU A 33 22.63 -0.83 -0.07
CA LEU A 33 22.59 -1.34 1.31
C LEU A 33 21.45 -0.70 2.11
N LYS A 34 21.27 0.63 2.05
CA LYS A 34 20.12 1.31 2.68
C LYS A 34 18.77 0.84 2.12
N THR A 35 18.72 0.56 0.82
CA THR A 35 17.51 0.03 0.18
C THR A 35 17.19 -1.38 0.66
N LEU A 36 18.20 -2.24 0.78
CA LEU A 36 18.09 -3.60 1.33
C LEU A 36 17.70 -3.56 2.82
N GLU A 37 18.29 -2.69 3.62
CA GLU A 37 17.92 -2.50 5.04
C GLU A 37 16.46 -2.06 5.19
N SER A 38 16.01 -1.12 4.35
CA SER A 38 14.62 -0.68 4.32
C SER A 38 13.67 -1.83 3.94
N GLN A 39 14.04 -2.63 2.94
CA GLN A 39 13.28 -3.81 2.53
C GLN A 39 13.23 -4.87 3.65
N ILE A 40 14.35 -5.17 4.30
CA ILE A 40 14.42 -6.11 5.43
C ILE A 40 13.58 -5.62 6.61
N ALA A 41 13.63 -4.33 6.93
CA ALA A 41 12.80 -3.75 7.99
C ALA A 41 11.30 -3.86 7.66
N GLN A 42 10.96 -3.63 6.38
CA GLN A 42 9.59 -3.75 5.89
C GLN A 42 9.11 -5.21 5.92
N GLU A 43 9.93 -6.18 5.53
CA GLU A 43 9.63 -7.60 5.59
C GLU A 43 9.53 -8.12 7.02
N ARG A 44 10.45 -7.72 7.91
CA ARG A 44 10.37 -8.08 9.35
C ARG A 44 9.09 -7.57 10.00
N SER A 45 8.67 -6.35 9.65
CA SER A 45 7.39 -5.80 10.08
C SER A 45 6.21 -6.63 9.57
N GLN A 46 6.26 -7.09 8.32
CA GLN A 46 5.26 -8.00 7.74
C GLN A 46 5.24 -9.36 8.45
N ILE A 47 6.40 -9.98 8.69
CA ILE A 47 6.52 -11.26 9.41
C ILE A 47 5.97 -11.15 10.83
N LYS A 48 6.29 -10.06 11.54
CA LYS A 48 5.74 -9.80 12.89
C LYS A 48 4.21 -9.66 12.85
N GLY A 49 3.68 -8.99 11.83
CA GLY A 49 2.25 -8.91 11.57
C GLY A 49 1.61 -10.28 11.29
N LEU A 50 2.25 -11.10 10.46
CA LEU A 50 1.80 -12.46 10.13
C LEU A 50 1.81 -13.39 11.35
N LYS A 51 2.88 -13.39 12.16
CA LYS A 51 2.95 -14.18 13.41
C LYS A 51 1.85 -13.76 14.39
N SER A 52 1.61 -12.45 14.53
CA SER A 52 0.54 -11.91 15.38
C SER A 52 -0.85 -12.33 14.89
N ALA A 53 -1.06 -12.34 13.56
CA ALA A 53 -2.29 -12.84 12.94
C ALA A 53 -2.46 -14.36 13.14
N GLN A 54 -1.41 -15.15 12.98
CA GLN A 54 -1.43 -16.60 13.17
C GLN A 54 -1.76 -16.98 14.63
N GLN A 55 -1.10 -16.34 15.61
CA GLN A 55 -1.43 -16.52 17.03
C GLN A 55 -2.88 -16.12 17.31
N GLY A 56 -3.32 -15.05 16.67
CA GLY A 56 -4.72 -14.65 16.65
C GLY A 56 -5.67 -15.75 16.21
N ILE A 57 -5.45 -16.28 15.00
CA ILE A 57 -6.29 -17.32 14.40
C ILE A 57 -6.32 -18.57 15.29
N LYS A 58 -5.17 -18.96 15.88
CA LYS A 58 -5.14 -20.07 16.86
C LYS A 58 -6.00 -19.78 18.09
N SER A 59 -5.94 -18.57 18.66
CA SER A 59 -6.80 -18.17 19.78
C SER A 59 -8.29 -18.19 19.41
N TYR A 60 -8.63 -17.72 18.20
CA TYR A 60 -9.99 -17.76 17.67
C TYR A 60 -10.52 -19.18 17.55
N HIS A 61 -9.73 -20.07 16.94
CA HIS A 61 -10.14 -21.45 16.76
C HIS A 61 -10.37 -22.14 18.11
N LYS A 62 -9.54 -21.84 19.13
CA LYS A 62 -9.72 -22.34 20.50
C LYS A 62 -11.02 -21.83 21.14
N GLN A 63 -11.37 -20.55 20.94
CA GLN A 63 -12.60 -19.97 21.49
C GLN A 63 -13.88 -20.41 20.76
N LEU A 64 -13.80 -20.67 19.44
CA LEU A 64 -14.91 -21.28 18.70
C LEU A 64 -15.21 -22.69 19.23
N LYS A 65 -14.15 -23.48 19.47
CA LYS A 65 -14.29 -24.84 20.03
C LYS A 65 -14.85 -24.85 21.45
N SER A 66 -14.64 -23.79 22.23
CA SER A 66 -15.13 -23.69 23.61
C SER A 66 -16.52 -23.10 23.75
N GLY A 67 -17.17 -22.65 22.67
CA GLY A 67 -18.54 -22.10 22.68
C GLY A 67 -18.74 -20.78 23.46
N GLN A 68 -17.68 -20.22 24.06
CA GLN A 68 -17.76 -19.11 25.01
C GLN A 68 -17.43 -17.73 24.39
N GLY A 69 -17.00 -17.66 23.13
CA GLY A 69 -16.55 -16.43 22.49
C GLY A 69 -17.64 -15.68 21.72
N LYS A 70 -17.95 -14.43 22.12
CA LYS A 70 -18.67 -13.49 21.22
C LYS A 70 -17.68 -12.96 20.19
N SER A 71 -17.86 -13.35 18.93
CA SER A 71 -17.05 -12.85 17.81
C SER A 71 -17.90 -12.08 16.80
N LEU A 72 -17.36 -10.97 16.28
CA LEU A 72 -17.95 -10.26 15.13
C LEU A 72 -17.05 -10.51 13.94
N MET A 73 -17.61 -10.99 12.85
CA MET A 73 -16.91 -11.14 11.58
C MET A 73 -17.43 -10.08 10.61
N ILE A 74 -16.53 -9.24 10.11
CA ILE A 74 -16.82 -8.34 9.00
C ILE A 74 -16.21 -8.97 7.75
N SER A 75 -17.07 -9.36 6.80
CA SER A 75 -16.63 -9.94 5.54
C SER A 75 -15.84 -8.94 4.69
N LYS A 76 -15.03 -9.47 3.78
CA LYS A 76 -14.32 -8.71 2.74
C LYS A 76 -15.28 -7.80 1.96
N THR A 77 -16.45 -8.32 1.60
CA THR A 77 -17.48 -7.58 0.84
C THR A 77 -18.08 -6.42 1.64
N ALA A 78 -18.36 -6.62 2.92
CA ALA A 78 -18.86 -5.57 3.81
C ALA A 78 -17.80 -4.49 4.07
N LEU A 79 -16.53 -4.88 4.20
CA LEU A 79 -15.41 -3.95 4.30
C LEU A 79 -15.21 -3.16 3.02
N GLU A 80 -15.24 -3.83 1.87
CA GLU A 80 -15.11 -3.21 0.57
C GLU A 80 -16.22 -2.18 0.34
N SER A 81 -17.48 -2.54 0.60
CA SER A 81 -18.62 -1.61 0.52
C SER A 81 -18.45 -0.41 1.48
N SER A 82 -18.06 -0.69 2.72
CA SER A 82 -17.80 0.34 3.73
C SER A 82 -16.70 1.31 3.31
N ILE A 83 -15.65 0.80 2.65
CA ILE A 83 -14.51 1.57 2.17
C ILE A 83 -14.86 2.34 0.89
N ARG A 84 -15.61 1.74 -0.05
CA ARG A 84 -16.09 2.41 -1.26
C ARG A 84 -16.92 3.65 -0.92
N SER A 85 -17.77 3.58 0.10
CA SER A 85 -18.52 4.76 0.59
C SER A 85 -17.64 5.88 1.19
N MET A 86 -16.35 5.64 1.42
CA MET A 86 -15.40 6.67 1.86
C MET A 86 -14.78 7.42 0.67
N LEU A 87 -14.89 6.89 -0.55
CA LEU A 87 -14.30 7.50 -1.73
C LEU A 87 -15.24 8.59 -2.26
N PRO A 88 -14.73 9.81 -2.48
CA PRO A 88 -15.56 10.86 -3.08
C PRO A 88 -15.70 10.61 -4.58
N TYR A 89 -16.92 10.36 -5.07
CA TYR A 89 -17.19 10.01 -6.47
C TYR A 89 -16.56 10.96 -7.50
N THR A 90 -16.48 12.25 -7.17
CA THR A 90 -15.84 13.27 -8.00
C THR A 90 -15.13 14.28 -7.11
N TYR A 91 -13.95 14.74 -7.51
CA TYR A 91 -13.24 15.82 -6.82
C TYR A 91 -12.67 16.85 -7.80
N LYS A 92 -12.49 18.09 -7.35
CA LYS A 92 -12.16 19.21 -8.25
C LYS A 92 -10.66 19.30 -8.48
N GLY A 93 -10.23 19.52 -9.73
CA GLY A 93 -8.82 19.70 -10.10
C GLY A 93 -8.11 20.86 -9.36
N LYS A 94 -8.88 21.86 -8.88
CA LYS A 94 -8.37 22.92 -7.99
C LYS A 94 -7.86 22.41 -6.63
N GLU A 95 -8.21 21.19 -6.26
CA GLU A 95 -7.73 20.55 -5.04
C GLU A 95 -6.33 19.95 -5.21
N LEU A 96 -5.93 19.66 -6.45
CA LEU A 96 -4.57 19.27 -6.80
C LEU A 96 -3.63 20.48 -6.86
N ASP A 97 -4.08 21.53 -7.56
CA ASP A 97 -3.38 22.80 -7.62
C ASP A 97 -4.41 23.92 -7.67
N LYS A 98 -4.54 24.65 -6.55
CA LYS A 98 -5.52 25.74 -6.39
C LYS A 98 -5.33 26.85 -7.41
N LYS A 99 -4.08 27.11 -7.79
CA LYS A 99 -3.69 28.25 -8.62
C LYS A 99 -3.96 27.96 -10.09
N TYR A 100 -3.55 26.78 -10.56
CA TYR A 100 -3.44 26.58 -12.00
C TYR A 100 -4.38 25.51 -12.57
N LEU A 101 -4.82 24.53 -11.78
CA LEU A 101 -5.66 23.45 -12.30
C LEU A 101 -7.14 23.65 -11.98
N ARG A 102 -7.98 23.33 -12.97
CA ARG A 102 -9.45 23.32 -12.90
C ARG A 102 -9.97 22.06 -13.60
N GLY A 103 -11.21 21.68 -13.32
CA GLY A 103 -11.86 20.48 -13.86
C GLY A 103 -12.21 19.49 -12.76
N GLU A 104 -12.46 18.24 -13.12
CA GLU A 104 -12.97 17.21 -12.22
C GLU A 104 -12.24 15.90 -12.42
N ILE A 105 -12.00 15.18 -11.34
CA ILE A 105 -11.41 13.86 -11.38
C ILE A 105 -12.41 12.93 -10.71
N SER A 106 -12.89 11.96 -11.46
CA SER A 106 -13.89 11.00 -11.04
C SER A 106 -13.22 9.68 -10.71
N PHE A 107 -13.61 9.05 -9.60
CA PHE A 107 -13.19 7.68 -9.29
C PHE A 107 -14.17 6.72 -9.96
N VAL A 108 -13.67 5.98 -10.94
CA VAL A 108 -14.50 5.19 -11.86
C VAL A 108 -14.60 3.72 -11.46
N LYS A 109 -13.56 3.17 -10.84
CA LYS A 109 -13.49 1.75 -10.51
C LYS A 109 -12.62 1.52 -9.28
N VAL A 110 -13.01 0.55 -8.46
CA VAL A 110 -12.20 0.00 -7.37
C VAL A 110 -11.91 -1.46 -7.68
N ASP A 111 -10.66 -1.89 -7.57
CA ASP A 111 -10.27 -3.28 -7.72
C ASP A 111 -9.06 -3.67 -6.85
N GLY A 112 -8.69 -4.95 -6.88
CA GLY A 112 -7.52 -5.46 -6.17
C GLY A 112 -7.66 -5.40 -4.65
N PHE A 113 -8.87 -5.53 -4.10
CA PHE A 113 -9.09 -5.50 -2.66
C PHE A 113 -8.40 -6.69 -1.98
N GLN A 114 -7.48 -6.37 -1.07
CA GLN A 114 -6.68 -7.33 -0.31
C GLN A 114 -6.66 -6.93 1.16
N LEU A 115 -6.91 -7.90 2.05
CA LEU A 115 -6.76 -7.74 3.49
C LEU A 115 -5.37 -8.20 3.91
N PHE A 116 -4.72 -7.40 4.74
CA PHE A 116 -3.38 -7.62 5.26
C PHE A 116 -3.43 -7.74 6.79
N PRO A 117 -2.49 -8.50 7.39
CA PRO A 117 -2.33 -8.55 8.83
C PRO A 117 -2.22 -7.15 9.47
N GLY A 118 -2.79 -7.02 10.68
CA GLY A 118 -2.78 -5.79 11.45
C GLY A 118 -3.91 -4.81 11.09
N ASN A 119 -5.08 -5.32 10.68
CA ASN A 119 -6.27 -4.54 10.34
C ASN A 119 -6.05 -3.58 9.16
N ARG A 120 -5.28 -4.04 8.18
CA ARG A 120 -4.96 -3.26 6.99
C ARG A 120 -5.70 -3.82 5.80
N ALA A 121 -6.14 -2.94 4.92
CA ALA A 121 -6.67 -3.30 3.60
C ALA A 121 -5.96 -2.46 2.55
N ARG A 122 -5.70 -3.03 1.38
CA ARG A 122 -5.28 -2.24 0.21
C ARG A 122 -6.19 -2.52 -0.96
N TYR A 123 -6.38 -1.49 -1.77
CA TYR A 123 -7.13 -1.57 -3.01
C TYR A 123 -6.66 -0.47 -3.96
N TRP A 124 -6.86 -0.71 -5.24
CA TRP A 124 -6.63 0.28 -6.28
C TRP A 124 -7.91 1.04 -6.56
N VAL A 125 -7.78 2.35 -6.72
CA VAL A 125 -8.84 3.24 -7.17
C VAL A 125 -8.42 3.83 -8.51
N HIS A 126 -9.16 3.49 -9.55
CA HIS A 126 -8.97 4.08 -10.88
C HIS A 126 -9.67 5.42 -10.94
N PHE A 127 -9.00 6.40 -11.53
CA PHE A 127 -9.53 7.74 -11.73
C PHE A 127 -9.43 8.18 -13.18
N ASP A 128 -10.40 9.02 -13.55
CA ASP A 128 -10.51 9.66 -14.84
C ASP A 128 -10.68 11.18 -14.66
N GLY A 129 -9.77 11.94 -15.25
CA GLY A 129 -9.72 13.40 -15.20
C GLY A 129 -10.52 14.00 -16.35
N ARG A 130 -11.70 14.51 -16.05
CA ARG A 130 -12.61 15.16 -17.00
C ARG A 130 -12.45 16.67 -17.01
N LYS A 131 -12.41 17.24 -18.22
CA LYS A 131 -12.33 18.70 -18.45
C LYS A 131 -11.18 19.36 -17.67
N ILE A 132 -10.05 18.67 -17.45
CA ILE A 132 -8.90 19.22 -16.73
C ILE A 132 -8.23 20.30 -17.58
N ARG A 133 -8.20 21.53 -17.07
CA ARG A 133 -7.66 22.72 -17.73
C ARG A 133 -6.65 23.43 -16.85
N ALA A 134 -5.64 24.00 -17.49
CA ALA A 134 -4.66 24.89 -16.88
C ALA A 134 -5.09 26.34 -17.14
N LYS A 135 -5.18 27.19 -16.11
CA LYS A 135 -5.52 28.62 -16.23
C LYS A 135 -4.46 29.48 -15.54
N ASN A 136 -4.21 30.68 -16.09
CA ASN A 136 -3.32 31.71 -15.52
C ASN A 136 -1.92 31.17 -15.16
N VAL A 137 -1.34 30.32 -16.02
CA VAL A 137 -0.05 29.69 -15.75
C VAL A 137 1.08 30.58 -16.25
N PRO A 138 2.01 31.02 -15.38
CA PRO A 138 3.19 31.77 -15.83
C PRO A 138 4.07 30.89 -16.72
N ALA A 139 4.79 31.51 -17.67
CA ALA A 139 5.61 30.79 -18.65
C ALA A 139 6.56 29.75 -18.02
N ILE A 140 7.20 30.13 -16.90
CA ILE A 140 8.14 29.31 -16.13
C ILE A 140 7.49 28.02 -15.59
N ALA A 141 6.19 28.05 -15.25
CA ALA A 141 5.47 26.89 -14.70
C ALA A 141 4.68 26.10 -15.75
N LYS A 142 4.62 26.58 -17.00
CA LYS A 142 3.74 26.06 -18.06
C LYS A 142 4.03 24.58 -18.36
N GLY A 143 5.29 24.20 -18.47
CA GLY A 143 5.71 22.81 -18.71
C GLY A 143 5.21 21.87 -17.61
N THR A 144 5.49 22.22 -16.36
CA THR A 144 5.14 21.41 -15.19
C THR A 144 3.63 21.27 -15.01
N VAL A 145 2.86 22.37 -15.15
CA VAL A 145 1.40 22.32 -15.03
C VAL A 145 0.78 21.51 -16.18
N ASN A 146 1.31 21.61 -17.39
CA ASN A 146 0.82 20.84 -18.53
C ASN A 146 1.15 19.35 -18.42
N SER A 147 2.32 18.99 -17.91
CA SER A 147 2.66 17.60 -17.60
C SER A 147 1.70 17.03 -16.55
N LEU A 148 1.45 17.76 -15.46
CA LEU A 148 0.49 17.34 -14.44
C LEU A 148 -0.94 17.23 -15.00
N LYS A 149 -1.40 18.20 -15.81
CA LYS A 149 -2.69 18.16 -16.51
C LYS A 149 -2.84 16.89 -17.36
N LYS A 150 -1.80 16.50 -18.09
CA LYS A 150 -1.79 15.28 -18.91
C LYS A 150 -1.78 14.02 -18.03
N ALA A 151 -1.02 14.02 -16.94
CA ALA A 151 -0.92 12.90 -16.01
C ALA A 151 -2.27 12.54 -15.38
N VAL A 152 -2.99 13.54 -14.88
CA VAL A 152 -4.24 13.34 -14.13
C VAL A 152 -5.45 13.01 -15.01
N LYS A 153 -5.29 12.93 -16.33
CA LYS A 153 -6.35 12.50 -17.24
C LYS A 153 -6.78 11.06 -16.95
N ALA A 154 -5.86 10.17 -16.64
CA ALA A 154 -6.20 8.79 -16.32
C ALA A 154 -5.09 8.12 -15.52
N GLY A 155 -5.49 7.32 -14.55
CA GLY A 155 -4.55 6.56 -13.74
C GLY A 155 -5.24 5.74 -12.67
N ARG A 156 -4.43 5.23 -11.75
CA ARG A 156 -4.90 4.52 -10.56
C ARG A 156 -4.06 4.88 -9.36
N MET A 157 -4.67 4.82 -8.19
CA MET A 157 -4.06 5.13 -6.91
C MET A 157 -4.24 3.96 -5.96
N LEU A 158 -3.14 3.51 -5.35
CA LEU A 158 -3.17 2.51 -4.31
C LEU A 158 -3.54 3.20 -3.00
N ILE A 159 -4.63 2.73 -2.39
CA ILE A 159 -5.09 3.19 -1.09
C ILE A 159 -4.83 2.09 -0.06
N GLU A 160 -4.24 2.48 1.06
CA GLU A 160 -4.17 1.66 2.26
C GLU A 160 -5.18 2.16 3.28
N VAL A 161 -6.02 1.27 3.79
CA VAL A 161 -6.94 1.54 4.91
C VAL A 161 -6.44 0.83 6.14
N VAL A 162 -6.28 1.57 7.23
CA VAL A 162 -5.92 1.02 8.54
C VAL A 162 -7.10 1.17 9.49
N GLY A 163 -7.50 0.06 10.11
CA GLY A 163 -8.54 0.02 11.13
C GLY A 163 -7.96 0.09 12.54
N SER A 164 -8.40 1.06 13.33
CA SER A 164 -8.10 1.14 14.76
C SER A 164 -9.38 1.04 15.59
N ILE A 165 -9.34 0.30 16.69
CA ILE A 165 -10.45 0.23 17.64
C ILE A 165 -10.29 1.35 18.65
N HIS A 166 -11.34 2.14 18.81
CA HIS A 166 -11.48 3.07 19.91
C HIS A 166 -12.40 2.44 20.96
N GLN A 167 -11.81 1.95 22.06
CA GLN A 167 -12.50 1.13 23.06
C GLN A 167 -13.56 1.93 23.83
N SER A 168 -13.26 3.16 24.21
CA SER A 168 -14.19 4.02 24.98
C SER A 168 -15.44 4.41 24.19
N THR A 169 -15.31 4.60 22.87
CA THR A 169 -16.44 4.97 22.01
C THR A 169 -17.04 3.80 21.26
N GLN A 170 -16.50 2.59 21.45
CA GLN A 170 -16.93 1.38 20.74
C GLN A 170 -16.96 1.54 19.21
N THR A 171 -15.96 2.21 18.63
CA THR A 171 -15.95 2.44 17.18
C THR A 171 -14.70 1.86 16.54
N LEU A 172 -14.88 1.15 15.43
CA LEU A 172 -13.82 0.89 14.47
C LEU A 172 -13.61 2.14 13.62
N LYS A 173 -12.45 2.78 13.78
CA LYS A 173 -12.03 3.93 12.97
C LYS A 173 -11.21 3.42 11.79
N LEU A 174 -11.76 3.56 10.59
CA LEU A 174 -11.07 3.27 9.33
C LEU A 174 -10.44 4.56 8.80
N LYS A 175 -9.12 4.56 8.62
CA LYS A 175 -8.38 5.68 8.01
C LYS A 175 -7.80 5.23 6.68
N ALA A 176 -8.28 5.83 5.58
CA ALA A 176 -7.74 5.63 4.24
C ALA A 176 -6.56 6.57 4.01
N THR A 177 -5.49 6.08 3.39
CA THR A 177 -4.29 6.84 3.05
C THR A 177 -3.80 6.43 1.66
N PRO A 178 -3.61 7.37 0.72
CA PRO A 178 -3.01 7.06 -0.56
C PRO A 178 -1.50 6.85 -0.41
N VAL A 179 -1.03 5.70 -0.89
CA VAL A 179 0.36 5.25 -0.72
C VAL A 179 1.16 5.33 -2.02
N ALA A 180 0.52 5.07 -3.16
CA ALA A 180 1.15 5.13 -4.48
C ALA A 180 0.15 5.57 -5.54
N VAL A 181 0.63 6.16 -6.63
CA VAL A 181 -0.18 6.54 -7.79
C VAL A 181 0.56 6.18 -9.06
N GLN A 182 -0.19 5.74 -10.07
CA GLN A 182 0.30 5.38 -11.39
C GLN A 182 -0.55 6.07 -12.44
N PHE A 183 0.06 6.95 -13.22
CA PHE A 183 -0.61 7.62 -14.32
C PHE A 183 -0.43 6.84 -15.62
N LYS A 184 -1.42 6.92 -16.51
CA LYS A 184 -1.29 6.34 -17.87
C LYS A 184 -0.34 7.13 -18.77
N ARG A 185 -0.11 8.42 -18.46
CA ARG A 185 0.77 9.33 -19.20
C ARG A 185 1.55 10.17 -18.21
N GLU A 186 2.74 10.63 -18.59
CA GLU A 186 3.53 11.56 -17.76
C GLU A 186 3.74 11.03 -16.33
N ASN A 187 3.99 9.71 -16.23
CA ASN A 187 4.10 8.97 -14.97
C ASN A 187 5.47 9.18 -14.30
N THR A 188 5.76 10.42 -13.94
CA THR A 188 7.02 10.83 -13.30
C THR A 188 6.88 10.89 -11.79
N SER A 189 7.98 10.68 -11.07
CA SER A 189 8.02 10.78 -9.60
C SER A 189 7.52 12.14 -9.08
N SER A 190 7.85 13.22 -9.78
CA SER A 190 7.38 14.58 -9.46
C SER A 190 5.86 14.71 -9.54
N ASN A 191 5.24 14.22 -10.62
CA ASN A 191 3.78 14.23 -10.76
C ASN A 191 3.10 13.33 -9.73
N GLN A 192 3.69 12.16 -9.46
CA GLN A 192 3.17 11.21 -8.47
C GLN A 192 3.15 11.84 -7.07
N SER A 193 4.27 12.44 -6.67
CA SER A 193 4.41 13.11 -5.37
C SER A 193 3.39 14.23 -5.19
N ARG A 194 3.27 15.14 -6.17
CA ARG A 194 2.30 16.25 -6.14
C ARG A 194 0.86 15.77 -5.98
N PHE A 195 0.48 14.74 -6.73
CA PHE A 195 -0.87 14.19 -6.66
C PHE A 195 -1.15 13.50 -5.34
N LEU A 196 -0.19 12.68 -4.85
CA LEU A 196 -0.32 12.01 -3.56
C LEU A 196 -0.45 13.01 -2.42
N ASP A 197 0.35 14.07 -2.42
CA ASP A 197 0.29 15.11 -1.38
C ASP A 197 -1.05 15.83 -1.37
N ALA A 198 -1.58 16.17 -2.55
CA ALA A 198 -2.92 16.73 -2.67
C ALA A 198 -3.99 15.74 -2.18
N ALA A 199 -3.90 14.47 -2.60
CA ALA A 199 -4.85 13.42 -2.20
C ALA A 199 -4.85 13.19 -0.68
N ARG A 200 -3.68 13.15 -0.02
CA ARG A 200 -3.56 13.03 1.44
C ARG A 200 -4.21 14.20 2.17
N ARG A 201 -3.94 15.42 1.72
CA ARG A 201 -4.39 16.65 2.41
C ARG A 201 -5.86 16.97 2.18
N LYS A 202 -6.40 16.62 1.01
CA LYS A 202 -7.72 17.09 0.55
C LYS A 202 -8.75 15.98 0.40
N ILE A 203 -8.35 14.82 -0.12
CA ILE A 203 -9.29 13.74 -0.50
C ILE A 203 -9.50 12.77 0.66
N PHE A 204 -8.42 12.29 1.29
CA PHE A 204 -8.47 11.23 2.31
C PHE A 204 -8.30 11.73 3.75
N ARG A 205 -8.71 12.97 4.03
CA ARG A 205 -8.53 13.57 5.36
C ARG A 205 -9.42 12.94 6.44
N LYS A 206 -10.61 12.44 6.05
CA LYS A 206 -11.63 11.96 6.99
C LYS A 206 -11.46 10.45 7.25
N SER A 207 -11.63 10.07 8.51
CA SER A 207 -11.78 8.66 8.91
C SER A 207 -13.25 8.28 8.99
N LYS A 208 -13.61 7.09 8.54
CA LYS A 208 -14.96 6.54 8.77
C LYS A 208 -14.99 5.84 10.13
N LYS A 209 -16.05 6.08 10.90
CA LYS A 209 -16.31 5.38 12.16
C LYS A 209 -17.42 4.37 11.91
N ILE A 210 -17.19 3.12 12.27
CA ILE A 210 -18.18 2.05 12.24
C ILE A 210 -18.47 1.70 13.70
N PRO A 211 -19.72 1.85 14.18
CA PRO A 211 -20.07 1.43 15.53
C PRO A 211 -19.90 -0.08 15.66
N LEU A 212 -19.30 -0.51 16.76
CA LEU A 212 -19.16 -1.91 17.11
C LEU A 212 -20.28 -2.31 18.08
N PRO A 213 -20.78 -3.55 18.01
CA PRO A 213 -21.77 -4.07 18.95
C PRO A 213 -21.35 -3.89 20.41
N ALA A 214 -22.32 -3.61 21.28
CA ALA A 214 -22.12 -3.43 22.72
C ALA A 214 -21.47 -4.63 23.43
N SER A 215 -21.50 -5.82 22.81
CA SER A 215 -20.91 -7.05 23.32
C SER A 215 -19.38 -7.09 23.28
N LEU A 216 -18.72 -6.22 22.50
CA LEU A 216 -17.26 -6.18 22.31
C LEU A 216 -16.53 -5.17 23.23
N LYS A 217 -17.13 -4.82 24.39
CA LYS A 217 -16.66 -3.73 25.28
C LYS A 217 -15.32 -3.95 25.99
N LYS A 218 -14.84 -5.18 26.15
CA LYS A 218 -13.66 -5.49 26.99
C LYS A 218 -12.61 -6.26 26.19
N GLN A 219 -11.39 -5.73 26.16
CA GLN A 219 -10.17 -6.36 25.62
C GLN A 219 -10.35 -7.10 24.27
N THR A 220 -10.87 -6.41 23.27
CA THR A 220 -11.13 -7.03 21.97
C THR A 220 -9.84 -7.18 21.16
N LYS A 221 -9.44 -8.41 20.84
CA LYS A 221 -8.36 -8.70 19.88
C LYS A 221 -8.95 -8.67 18.46
N VAL A 222 -8.31 -7.94 17.55
CA VAL A 222 -8.70 -7.97 16.14
C VAL A 222 -7.77 -8.88 15.38
N LEU A 223 -8.37 -9.78 14.62
CA LEU A 223 -7.67 -10.66 13.71
C LEU A 223 -8.03 -10.28 12.29
N THR A 224 -7.05 -10.34 11.42
CA THR A 224 -7.27 -10.19 9.98
C THR A 224 -6.97 -11.53 9.33
N THR A 225 -7.97 -12.09 8.67
CA THR A 225 -7.80 -13.18 7.71
C THR A 225 -7.87 -12.59 6.29
N PRO A 226 -7.51 -13.34 5.23
CA PRO A 226 -7.62 -12.84 3.86
C PRO A 226 -9.03 -12.35 3.47
N ASN A 227 -10.06 -12.88 4.12
CA ASN A 227 -11.46 -12.62 3.79
C ASN A 227 -12.29 -11.97 4.91
N HIS A 228 -11.76 -11.85 6.12
CA HIS A 228 -12.53 -11.36 7.27
C HIS A 228 -11.68 -10.52 8.22
N LEU A 229 -12.30 -9.48 8.81
CA LEU A 229 -11.87 -8.94 10.09
C LEU A 229 -12.68 -9.59 11.20
N VAL A 230 -12.00 -10.26 12.12
CA VAL A 230 -12.63 -10.95 13.25
C VAL A 230 -12.30 -10.20 14.53
N PHE A 231 -13.34 -9.78 15.24
CA PHE A 231 -13.25 -9.13 16.54
C PHE A 231 -13.55 -10.17 17.60
N ILE A 232 -12.63 -10.34 18.54
CA ILE A 232 -12.69 -11.38 19.55
C ILE A 232 -12.64 -10.75 20.92
N LYS A 233 -13.69 -10.95 21.72
CA LYS A 233 -13.66 -10.62 23.14
C LYS A 233 -12.67 -11.55 23.86
N LYS A 234 -11.67 -10.98 24.53
CA LYS A 234 -10.83 -11.75 25.46
C LYS A 234 -11.63 -12.14 26.70
#